data_AF-A0A0A0KEH1-F1
#
_entry.id   AF-A0A0A0KEH1-F1
#
_cell.length_a   1.000
_cell.length_b   1.000
_cell.length_c   1.000
_cell.angle_alpha   90.00
_cell.angle_beta   90.00
_cell.angle_gamma   90.00
#
_symmetry.space_group_name_H-M   'P 1'
#
loop_
_entity.id
_entity.type
_entity.pdbx_description
1 polymer ?
#
loop_
_entity_poly.entity_id
_entity_poly.type
_entity_poly.pdbx_seq_one_letter_code
_entity_poly.pdbx_strand_id
1 'polypeptide(L)'
;MASTEIAVDTILIKEYGNEDANQHPFLHHLTAQAATAAANFKRQKRHRVSRECVLPSRRRSLGHIVSHAVALTFLPLRLGFKFLLCLWIGYKWIARFVSLLCYVAFISPGLLQVAYYYIYCGQIRKNIKYGDQPRNRLDIYLPKTRHGQKPKPVVVFVTGGAWILGNKALGYLLGSQLSERDIIVACLDYR
;
A
#
# COMPACT_ATOMS: atom_id res chain seq x y z
N MET A 1 -22.43 -19.03 37.53
CA MET A 1 -22.91 -19.73 36.33
C MET A 1 -24.27 -19.15 35.98
N ALA A 2 -24.36 -18.49 34.80
CA ALA A 2 -25.56 -18.01 34.11
C ALA A 2 -26.54 -17.16 34.95
N SER A 3 -26.65 -15.85 34.81
CA SER A 3 -27.19 -15.21 33.60
C SER A 3 -26.99 -13.69 33.68
N THR A 4 -25.82 -13.21 33.30
CA THR A 4 -25.63 -11.85 32.76
C THR A 4 -26.11 -11.89 31.31
N GLU A 5 -27.09 -11.07 30.92
CA GLU A 5 -27.22 -10.44 29.58
C GLU A 5 -28.66 -10.00 29.19
N ILE A 6 -29.73 -10.46 29.85
CA ILE A 6 -31.10 -10.23 29.30
C ILE A 6 -31.91 -9.11 30.00
N ALA A 7 -31.60 -8.71 31.23
CA ALA A 7 -32.41 -7.70 31.94
C ALA A 7 -31.98 -6.23 31.73
N VAL A 8 -30.82 -6.01 31.10
CA VAL A 8 -30.24 -4.67 30.89
C VAL A 8 -31.04 -3.86 29.86
N ASP A 9 -31.79 -4.52 28.96
CA ASP A 9 -32.56 -3.86 27.89
C ASP A 9 -34.02 -3.53 28.25
N THR A 10 -34.53 -3.95 29.42
CA THR A 10 -35.94 -3.69 29.79
C THR A 10 -36.11 -2.55 30.81
N ILE A 11 -35.04 -2.17 31.52
CA ILE A 11 -35.14 -1.21 32.64
C ILE A 11 -34.78 0.23 32.20
N LEU A 12 -34.09 0.41 31.07
CA LEU A 12 -33.68 1.73 30.55
C LEU A 12 -34.78 2.50 29.80
N ILE A 13 -36.00 1.96 29.67
CA ILE A 13 -37.13 2.61 28.97
C ILE A 13 -38.17 3.17 29.96
N LYS A 14 -37.99 3.00 31.28
CA LYS A 14 -39.01 3.37 32.29
C LYS A 14 -38.69 4.62 33.13
N GLU A 15 -37.59 5.30 32.86
CA GLU A 15 -37.12 6.53 33.56
C GLU A 15 -37.26 7.76 32.64
N TYR A 16 -38.44 7.95 32.04
CA TYR A 16 -38.76 9.21 31.33
C TYR A 16 -40.21 9.63 31.56
N GLY A 17 -40.65 9.53 32.81
CA GLY A 17 -41.96 9.97 33.21
C GLY A 17 -41.97 10.32 34.67
N ASN A 18 -42.32 11.58 34.93
CA ASN A 18 -42.89 12.07 36.18
C ASN A 18 -41.88 12.70 37.16
N GLU A 19 -41.69 14.02 37.02
CA GLU A 19 -41.77 14.93 38.16
C GLU A 19 -42.13 16.35 37.70
N ASP A 20 -43.41 16.66 37.95
CA ASP A 20 -43.91 17.84 38.65
C ASP A 20 -44.02 19.19 37.94
N ALA A 21 -45.28 19.40 37.52
CA ALA A 21 -45.94 20.67 37.32
C ALA A 21 -46.01 21.48 38.63
N ASN A 22 -45.26 22.59 38.68
CA ASN A 22 -45.74 23.89 39.17
C ASN A 22 -44.58 24.87 39.10
N GLN A 23 -44.50 25.62 37.99
CA GLN A 23 -44.14 27.04 37.97
C GLN A 23 -44.26 27.56 36.52
N HIS A 24 -44.64 28.84 36.37
CA HIS A 24 -44.60 29.68 35.16
C HIS A 24 -45.93 29.89 34.40
N PRO A 25 -46.72 30.92 34.80
CA PRO A 25 -47.91 31.41 34.09
C PRO A 25 -47.59 32.20 32.80
N PHE A 26 -46.50 31.87 32.09
CA PHE A 26 -45.98 32.63 30.95
C PHE A 26 -46.13 31.96 29.58
N LEU A 27 -46.64 30.71 29.51
CA LEU A 27 -46.71 29.95 28.24
C LEU A 27 -48.04 30.06 27.47
N HIS A 28 -49.10 30.61 28.06
CA HIS A 28 -50.37 30.80 27.35
C HIS A 28 -50.37 31.98 26.39
N HIS A 29 -49.47 32.96 26.56
CA HIS A 29 -49.44 34.15 25.70
C HIS A 29 -48.63 33.94 24.40
N LEU A 30 -47.71 32.97 24.39
CA LEU A 30 -46.88 32.64 23.22
C LEU A 30 -47.59 31.74 22.20
N THR A 31 -48.52 30.89 22.65
CA THR A 31 -49.31 30.02 21.77
C THR A 31 -50.37 30.79 20.96
N ALA A 32 -50.88 31.90 21.49
CA ALA A 32 -51.83 32.78 20.78
C ALA A 32 -51.17 33.60 19.65
N GLN A 33 -49.92 34.02 19.82
CA GLN A 33 -49.16 34.75 18.78
C GLN A 33 -48.69 33.83 17.64
N ALA A 34 -48.36 32.57 17.92
CA ALA A 34 -47.98 31.61 16.88
C ALA A 34 -49.15 31.21 15.95
N ALA A 35 -50.37 31.10 16.49
CA ALA A 35 -51.55 30.74 15.71
C ALA A 35 -51.98 31.83 14.70
N THR A 36 -51.79 33.10 15.06
CA THR A 36 -52.12 34.25 14.19
C THR A 36 -51.10 34.46 13.07
N ALA A 37 -49.83 34.14 13.29
CA ALA A 37 -48.79 34.16 12.25
C ALA A 37 -49.00 33.08 11.16
N ALA A 38 -49.45 31.88 11.55
CA ALA A 38 -49.69 30.77 10.61
C ALA A 38 -50.90 31.00 9.68
N ALA A 39 -51.91 31.74 10.12
CA ALA A 39 -53.08 32.09 9.31
C ALA A 39 -52.74 33.07 8.18
N ASN A 40 -51.82 34.01 8.42
CA ASN A 40 -51.41 35.01 7.43
C ASN A 40 -50.57 34.41 6.28
N PHE A 41 -49.73 33.41 6.57
CA PHE A 41 -48.90 32.75 5.56
C PHE A 41 -49.72 31.94 4.54
N LYS A 42 -50.82 31.30 4.96
CA LYS A 42 -51.72 30.57 4.04
C LYS A 42 -52.56 31.51 3.17
N ARG A 43 -52.87 32.72 3.63
CA ARG A 43 -53.62 33.72 2.85
C ARG A 43 -52.78 34.32 1.71
N GLN A 44 -51.47 34.45 1.90
CA GLN A 44 -50.56 34.99 0.90
C GLN A 44 -50.28 34.02 -0.27
N LYS A 45 -50.49 32.71 -0.07
CA LYS A 45 -50.27 31.68 -1.10
C LYS A 45 -51.47 31.48 -2.06
N ARG A 46 -52.64 32.08 -1.80
CA ARG A 46 -53.85 31.95 -2.63
C ARG A 46 -54.12 33.12 -3.60
N HIS A 47 -53.35 34.21 -3.54
CA HIS A 47 -53.63 35.40 -4.37
C HIS A 47 -52.63 35.67 -5.50
N ARG A 48 -51.87 34.67 -5.94
CA ARG A 48 -50.96 34.76 -7.10
C ARG A 48 -51.34 33.76 -8.20
N VAL A 49 -52.63 33.77 -8.54
CA VAL A 49 -53.18 33.23 -9.79
C VAL A 49 -53.77 34.43 -10.53
N SER A 50 -53.58 34.47 -11.86
CA SER A 50 -53.90 35.56 -12.80
C SER A 50 -52.84 36.67 -12.95
N ARG A 51 -51.75 36.31 -13.62
CA ARG A 51 -51.22 37.09 -14.77
C ARG A 51 -50.64 36.10 -15.78
N GLU A 52 -51.50 35.60 -16.67
CA GLU A 52 -51.06 35.05 -17.94
C GLU A 52 -50.46 36.18 -18.76
N CYS A 53 -49.13 36.22 -18.84
CA CYS A 53 -48.42 36.89 -19.92
C CYS A 53 -47.93 35.78 -20.84
N VAL A 54 -48.59 35.66 -22.00
CA VAL A 54 -48.21 34.79 -23.10
C VAL A 54 -46.80 35.20 -23.57
N LEU A 55 -45.81 34.35 -23.29
CA LEU A 55 -44.50 34.36 -23.94
C LEU A 55 -44.33 33.05 -24.70
N PRO A 56 -43.81 33.07 -25.95
CA PRO A 56 -43.88 31.93 -26.84
C PRO A 56 -42.98 30.78 -26.36
N SER A 57 -43.61 29.62 -26.17
CA SER A 57 -43.00 28.32 -25.94
C SER A 57 -42.25 27.81 -27.20
N ARG A 58 -41.16 28.47 -27.56
CA ARG A 58 -40.27 28.08 -28.68
C ARG A 58 -38.79 28.05 -28.25
N ARG A 59 -38.51 27.55 -27.04
CA ARG A 59 -37.12 27.39 -26.53
C ARG A 59 -36.86 26.10 -25.74
N ARG A 60 -37.84 25.21 -25.60
CA ARG A 60 -37.69 23.96 -24.82
C ARG A 60 -37.14 22.76 -25.61
N SER A 61 -37.26 22.70 -26.94
CA SER A 61 -36.75 21.53 -27.71
C SER A 61 -35.27 21.64 -28.08
N LEU A 62 -34.73 22.85 -28.30
CA LEU A 62 -33.32 23.05 -28.66
C LEU A 62 -32.35 22.66 -27.55
N GLY A 63 -32.68 22.93 -26.27
CA GLY A 63 -31.83 22.56 -25.14
C GLY A 63 -31.69 21.04 -24.97
N HIS A 64 -32.75 20.28 -25.26
CA HIS A 64 -32.73 18.82 -25.18
C HIS A 64 -31.89 18.21 -26.33
N ILE A 65 -31.99 18.78 -27.54
CA ILE A 65 -31.21 18.32 -28.72
C ILE A 65 -29.72 18.66 -28.56
N VAL A 66 -29.41 19.87 -28.10
CA VAL A 66 -28.02 20.28 -27.82
C VAL A 66 -27.44 19.48 -26.67
N SER A 67 -28.20 19.22 -25.60
CA SER A 67 -27.72 18.41 -24.47
C SER A 67 -27.46 16.95 -24.85
N HIS A 68 -28.31 16.33 -25.68
CA HIS A 68 -28.05 14.99 -26.21
C HIS A 68 -26.82 14.93 -27.13
N ALA A 69 -26.65 15.92 -28.02
CA ALA A 69 -25.49 16.00 -28.91
C ALA A 69 -24.17 16.26 -28.14
N VAL A 70 -24.23 17.05 -27.07
CA VAL A 70 -23.08 17.34 -26.20
C VAL A 70 -22.74 16.15 -25.30
N ALA A 71 -23.73 15.46 -24.75
CA ALA A 71 -23.50 14.27 -23.92
C ALA A 71 -22.89 13.10 -24.71
N LEU A 72 -23.32 12.90 -25.96
CA LEU A 72 -22.79 11.88 -26.87
C LEU A 72 -21.30 12.08 -27.20
N THR A 73 -20.81 13.31 -27.17
CA THR A 73 -19.43 13.65 -27.55
C THR A 73 -18.50 13.80 -26.34
N PHE A 74 -18.98 14.36 -25.23
CA PHE A 74 -18.17 14.57 -24.04
C PHE A 74 -17.90 13.28 -23.24
N LEU A 75 -18.84 12.33 -23.18
CA LEU A 75 -18.61 11.05 -22.49
C LEU A 75 -17.46 10.23 -23.10
N PRO A 76 -17.45 9.93 -24.41
CA PRO A 76 -16.39 9.13 -25.01
C PRO A 76 -15.06 9.87 -25.05
N LEU A 77 -15.06 11.20 -25.22
CA LEU A 77 -13.83 11.99 -25.18
C LEU A 77 -13.18 11.98 -23.80
N ARG A 78 -13.98 12.08 -22.73
CA ARG A 78 -13.50 11.99 -21.34
C ARG A 78 -13.01 10.59 -20.99
N LEU A 79 -13.65 9.55 -21.53
CA LEU A 79 -13.23 8.16 -21.37
C LEU A 79 -11.93 7.90 -22.12
N GLY A 80 -11.85 8.30 -23.39
CA GLY A 80 -10.65 8.22 -24.23
C GLY A 80 -9.48 8.99 -23.65
N PHE A 81 -9.72 10.16 -23.04
CA PHE A 81 -8.69 10.92 -22.33
C PHE A 81 -8.16 10.16 -21.10
N LYS A 82 -9.02 9.51 -20.30
CA LYS A 82 -8.58 8.64 -19.20
C LYS A 82 -7.77 7.43 -19.69
N PHE A 83 -8.17 6.84 -20.83
CA PHE A 83 -7.41 5.77 -21.47
C PHE A 83 -6.04 6.27 -21.99
N LEU A 84 -5.98 7.46 -22.60
CA LEU A 84 -4.73 8.09 -23.02
C LEU A 84 -3.82 8.42 -21.83
N LEU A 85 -4.36 8.92 -20.72
CA LEU A 85 -3.58 9.16 -19.50
C LEU A 85 -3.08 7.84 -18.88
N CYS A 86 -3.87 6.77 -18.98
CA CYS A 86 -3.47 5.44 -18.51
C CYS A 86 -2.37 4.82 -19.41
N LEU A 87 -2.48 4.97 -20.73
CA LEU A 87 -1.42 4.61 -21.68
C LEU A 87 -0.15 5.45 -21.49
N TRP A 88 -0.32 6.75 -21.20
CA TRP A 88 0.77 7.68 -20.94
C TRP A 88 1.50 7.40 -19.62
N ILE A 89 0.80 6.98 -18.57
CA ILE A 89 1.48 6.56 -17.34
C ILE A 89 2.13 5.18 -17.51
N GLY A 90 1.51 4.29 -18.29
CA GLY A 90 1.97 2.92 -18.54
C GLY A 90 3.31 2.83 -19.27
N TYR A 91 3.53 3.63 -20.32
CA TYR A 91 4.81 3.55 -21.07
C TYR A 91 6.02 3.94 -20.22
N LYS A 92 5.85 4.83 -19.23
CA LYS A 92 6.93 5.17 -18.29
C LYS A 92 7.31 3.97 -17.44
N TRP A 93 6.33 3.22 -16.94
CA TRP A 93 6.59 1.99 -16.18
C TRP A 93 7.25 0.93 -17.06
N ILE A 94 6.74 0.72 -18.28
CA ILE A 94 7.34 -0.22 -19.23
C ILE A 94 8.79 0.16 -19.53
N ALA A 95 9.08 1.44 -19.78
CA ALA A 95 10.44 1.92 -19.99
C ALA A 95 11.36 1.68 -18.78
N ARG A 96 10.85 1.79 -17.54
CA ARG A 96 11.61 1.46 -16.33
C ARG A 96 11.88 -0.04 -16.21
N PHE A 97 10.90 -0.88 -16.54
CA PHE A 97 11.11 -2.34 -16.57
C PHE A 97 12.11 -2.74 -17.66
N VAL A 98 12.01 -2.17 -18.86
CA VAL A 98 12.98 -2.40 -19.94
C VAL A 98 14.37 -1.93 -19.53
N SER A 99 14.48 -0.75 -18.94
CA SER A 99 15.75 -0.24 -18.41
C SER A 99 16.33 -1.14 -17.33
N LEU A 100 15.50 -1.66 -16.42
CA LEU A 100 15.93 -2.63 -15.41
C LEU A 100 16.40 -3.95 -16.05
N LEU A 101 15.69 -4.43 -17.07
CA LEU A 101 16.06 -5.66 -17.76
C LEU A 101 17.38 -5.49 -18.51
N CYS A 102 17.59 -4.36 -19.20
CA CYS A 102 18.86 -4.01 -19.81
C CYS A 102 19.99 -3.91 -18.77
N TYR A 103 19.72 -3.28 -17.62
CA TYR A 103 20.68 -3.17 -16.53
C TYR A 103 21.11 -4.55 -16.00
N VAL A 104 20.15 -5.44 -15.75
CA VAL A 104 20.42 -6.82 -15.32
C VAL A 104 21.15 -7.60 -16.42
N ALA A 105 20.74 -7.46 -17.68
CA ALA A 105 21.39 -8.14 -18.80
C ALA A 105 22.86 -7.73 -18.92
N PHE A 106 23.16 -6.45 -18.73
CA PHE A 106 24.53 -5.92 -18.82
C PHE A 106 25.41 -6.34 -17.63
N ILE A 107 24.85 -6.42 -16.43
CA ILE A 107 25.58 -6.79 -15.20
C ILE A 107 25.68 -8.30 -15.01
N SER A 108 24.68 -9.05 -15.49
CA SER A 108 24.59 -10.49 -15.29
C SER A 108 25.83 -11.27 -15.75
N PRO A 109 26.50 -11.03 -16.89
CA PRO A 109 27.66 -11.83 -17.28
C PRO A 109 28.80 -11.78 -16.24
N GLY A 110 29.04 -10.62 -15.61
CA GLY A 110 30.08 -10.48 -14.58
C GLY A 110 29.73 -11.19 -13.27
N LEU A 111 28.51 -11.00 -12.76
CA LEU A 111 28.07 -11.70 -11.55
C LEU A 111 27.93 -13.21 -11.77
N LEU A 112 27.42 -13.62 -12.94
CA LEU A 112 27.23 -15.00 -13.30
C LEU A 112 28.57 -15.73 -13.46
N GLN A 113 29.59 -15.06 -13.99
CA GLN A 113 30.95 -15.60 -14.05
C GLN A 113 31.46 -15.95 -12.65
N VAL A 114 31.36 -15.02 -11.69
CA VAL A 114 31.78 -15.27 -10.29
C VAL A 114 30.98 -16.41 -9.66
N ALA A 115 29.65 -16.42 -9.85
CA ALA A 115 28.78 -17.47 -9.34
C ALA A 115 29.11 -18.85 -9.96
N TYR A 116 29.41 -18.90 -11.25
CA TYR A 116 29.86 -20.10 -11.94
C TYR A 116 31.15 -20.62 -11.32
N TYR A 117 32.18 -19.78 -11.17
CA TYR A 117 33.42 -20.20 -10.51
C TYR A 117 33.20 -20.64 -9.05
N TYR A 118 32.32 -19.96 -8.31
CA TYR A 118 31.97 -20.38 -6.95
C TYR A 118 31.40 -21.81 -6.93
N ILE A 119 30.53 -22.18 -7.87
CA ILE A 119 29.92 -23.51 -7.92
C ILE A 119 30.91 -24.58 -8.40
N TYR A 120 31.67 -24.31 -9.47
CA TYR A 120 32.55 -25.29 -10.10
C TYR A 120 33.95 -25.40 -9.46
N CYS A 121 34.39 -24.44 -8.64
CA CYS A 121 35.69 -24.54 -7.97
C CYS A 121 35.65 -25.58 -6.84
N GLY A 122 36.50 -26.60 -6.95
CA GLY A 122 36.65 -27.68 -5.96
C GLY A 122 37.64 -27.37 -4.82
N GLN A 123 38.31 -26.21 -4.84
CA GLN A 123 39.30 -25.84 -3.81
C GLN A 123 38.66 -25.38 -2.48
N ILE A 124 37.34 -25.23 -2.46
CA ILE A 124 36.57 -24.72 -1.31
C ILE A 124 35.88 -25.90 -0.63
N ARG A 125 36.10 -26.05 0.68
CA ARG A 125 35.32 -27.01 1.48
C ARG A 125 33.99 -26.36 1.84
N LYS A 126 32.96 -26.67 1.05
CA LYS A 126 31.63 -26.07 1.19
C LYS A 126 30.77 -26.77 2.23
N ASN A 127 29.83 -26.03 2.82
CA ASN A 127 28.72 -26.52 3.63
C ASN A 127 29.08 -27.32 4.89
N ILE A 128 30.18 -26.94 5.57
CA ILE A 128 30.58 -27.54 6.84
C ILE A 128 29.57 -27.11 7.91
N LYS A 129 28.89 -28.07 8.52
CA LYS A 129 27.90 -27.82 9.59
C LYS A 129 28.64 -27.44 10.87
N TYR A 130 28.23 -26.34 11.50
CA TYR A 130 28.77 -25.90 12.79
C TYR A 130 27.70 -25.74 13.88
N GLY A 131 26.41 -25.76 13.51
CA GLY A 131 25.31 -25.69 14.47
C GLY A 131 24.08 -26.45 13.97
N ASP A 132 23.03 -26.50 14.79
CA ASP A 132 21.87 -27.36 14.52
C ASP A 132 20.97 -26.87 13.40
N GLN A 133 20.90 -25.55 13.20
CA GLN A 133 20.06 -24.97 12.15
C GLN A 133 20.60 -25.30 10.76
N PRO A 134 19.71 -25.47 9.75
CA PRO A 134 20.13 -25.81 8.38
C PRO A 134 21.02 -24.75 7.73
N ARG A 135 20.87 -23.47 8.14
CA ARG A 135 21.70 -22.35 7.71
C ARG A 135 23.02 -22.20 8.47
N ASN A 136 23.21 -22.91 9.60
CA ASN A 136 24.46 -22.87 10.37
C ASN A 136 25.53 -23.72 9.69
N ARG A 137 25.96 -23.24 8.52
CA ARG A 137 26.97 -23.86 7.67
C ARG A 137 27.98 -22.82 7.24
N LEU A 138 29.21 -23.27 7.02
CA LEU A 138 30.31 -22.42 6.61
C LEU A 138 31.07 -23.02 5.45
N ASP A 139 31.71 -22.14 4.67
CA ASP A 139 32.61 -22.52 3.58
C ASP A 139 34.05 -22.15 3.95
N ILE A 140 34.97 -23.10 3.87
CA ILE A 140 36.40 -22.88 4.15
C ILE A 140 37.18 -22.82 2.85
N TYR A 141 37.90 -21.71 2.69
CA TYR A 141 38.85 -21.47 1.61
C TYR A 141 40.23 -21.87 2.09
N LEU A 142 40.79 -22.91 1.46
CA LEU A 142 42.12 -23.39 1.78
C LEU A 142 43.15 -22.79 0.82
N PRO A 143 44.33 -22.41 1.32
CA PRO A 143 45.42 -21.93 0.48
C PRO A 143 45.96 -23.06 -0.42
N LYS A 144 46.40 -22.67 -1.63
CA LYS A 144 46.94 -23.60 -2.64
C LYS A 144 48.23 -24.28 -2.14
N THR A 145 49.06 -23.53 -1.41
CA THR A 145 50.35 -24.01 -0.92
C THR A 145 50.17 -24.74 0.42
N ARG A 146 50.26 -26.07 0.45
CA ARG A 146 50.25 -26.83 1.72
C ARG A 146 51.63 -26.97 2.38
N HIS A 147 52.69 -26.57 1.68
CA HIS A 147 54.07 -26.72 2.15
C HIS A 147 54.46 -25.60 3.11
N GLY A 148 54.40 -25.89 4.41
CA GLY A 148 54.93 -25.04 5.46
C GLY A 148 54.39 -25.48 6.82
N GLN A 149 55.28 -25.87 7.74
CA GLN A 149 54.92 -26.25 9.12
C GLN A 149 54.49 -25.05 9.99
N LYS A 150 54.41 -23.84 9.41
CA LYS A 150 54.04 -22.63 10.15
C LYS A 150 52.51 -22.52 10.28
N PRO A 151 51.99 -22.13 11.45
CA PRO A 151 50.57 -21.89 11.63
C PRO A 151 50.12 -20.74 10.71
N LYS A 152 49.05 -20.99 9.95
CA LYS A 152 48.49 -20.00 9.02
C LYS A 152 47.42 -19.16 9.72
N PRO A 153 47.35 -17.85 9.44
CA PRO A 153 46.29 -17.02 9.98
C PRO A 153 44.93 -17.48 9.44
N VAL A 154 43.92 -17.43 10.31
CA VAL A 154 42.54 -17.76 9.99
C VAL A 154 41.70 -16.50 10.09
N VAL A 155 41.03 -16.14 8.99
CA VAL A 155 40.09 -15.02 8.93
C VAL A 155 38.69 -15.57 8.86
N VAL A 156 37.83 -15.12 9.76
CA VAL A 156 36.41 -15.47 9.75
C VAL A 156 35.65 -14.30 9.13
N PHE A 157 34.99 -14.55 8.00
CA PHE A 157 34.17 -13.56 7.32
C PHE A 157 32.69 -13.81 7.63
N VAL A 158 32.08 -12.84 8.29
CA VAL A 158 30.63 -12.80 8.54
C VAL A 158 30.00 -11.88 7.50
N THR A 159 29.11 -12.45 6.69
CA THR A 159 28.45 -11.73 5.60
C THR A 159 27.44 -10.70 6.14
N GLY A 160 27.30 -9.56 5.47
CA GLY A 160 26.32 -8.53 5.82
C GLY A 160 24.92 -8.85 5.30
N GLY A 161 24.14 -7.84 4.92
CA GLY A 161 22.86 -8.02 4.23
C GLY A 161 21.61 -7.76 5.07
N ALA A 162 21.70 -6.83 6.02
CA ALA A 162 20.58 -6.37 6.86
C ALA A 162 19.81 -7.52 7.54
N TRP A 163 20.51 -8.61 7.87
CA TRP A 163 19.97 -9.83 8.49
C TRP A 163 18.90 -10.58 7.67
N ILE A 164 18.69 -10.18 6.41
CA ILE A 164 17.66 -10.74 5.53
C ILE A 164 18.30 -11.46 4.34
N LEU A 165 19.32 -10.84 3.71
CA LEU A 165 19.93 -11.32 2.47
C LEU A 165 21.34 -11.91 2.64
N GLY A 166 21.89 -11.92 3.85
CA GLY A 166 23.22 -12.47 4.12
C GLY A 166 23.34 -13.93 3.68
N ASN A 167 24.40 -14.23 2.91
CA ASN A 167 24.78 -15.59 2.48
C ASN A 167 26.31 -15.71 2.39
N LYS A 168 26.85 -16.85 2.80
CA LYS A 168 28.29 -17.20 2.72
C LYS A 168 28.89 -17.09 1.32
N ALA A 169 28.08 -17.30 0.26
CA ALA A 169 28.55 -17.23 -1.12
C ALA A 169 29.06 -15.83 -1.52
N LEU A 170 28.53 -14.76 -0.90
CA LEU A 170 28.97 -13.38 -1.15
C LEU A 170 30.43 -13.16 -0.73
N GLY A 171 30.94 -13.95 0.20
CA GLY A 171 32.33 -13.90 0.65
C GLY A 171 33.34 -14.54 -0.31
N TYR A 172 32.90 -15.12 -1.44
CA TYR A 172 33.77 -15.89 -2.34
C TYR A 172 34.96 -15.08 -2.88
N LEU A 173 34.72 -13.85 -3.33
CA LEU A 173 35.79 -13.01 -3.90
C LEU A 173 36.87 -12.72 -2.85
N LEU A 174 36.45 -12.37 -1.63
CA LEU A 174 37.35 -12.11 -0.52
C LEU A 174 38.11 -13.39 -0.11
N GLY A 175 37.39 -14.50 0.05
CA GLY A 175 37.96 -15.79 0.40
C GLY A 175 38.99 -16.27 -0.62
N SER A 176 38.69 -16.10 -1.92
CA SER A 176 39.62 -16.45 -3.00
C SER A 176 40.90 -15.62 -2.91
N GLN A 177 40.80 -14.30 -2.83
CA GLN A 177 41.96 -13.39 -2.80
C GLN A 177 42.86 -13.60 -1.58
N LEU A 178 42.26 -13.84 -0.41
CA LEU A 178 43.02 -14.11 0.82
C LEU A 178 43.63 -15.50 0.82
N SER A 179 42.93 -16.52 0.29
CA SER A 179 43.47 -17.88 0.19
C SER A 179 44.70 -17.99 -0.72
N GLU A 180 44.80 -17.12 -1.72
CA GLU A 180 46.00 -17.02 -2.57
C GLU A 180 47.20 -16.42 -1.84
N ARG A 181 46.97 -15.69 -0.75
CA ARG A 181 48.01 -15.10 0.10
C ARG A 181 48.35 -15.97 1.32
N ASP A 182 48.07 -17.27 1.24
CA ASP A 182 48.31 -18.24 2.33
C ASP A 182 47.48 -18.01 3.61
N ILE A 183 46.33 -17.35 3.49
CA ILE A 183 45.40 -17.11 4.61
C ILE A 183 44.20 -18.06 4.50
N ILE A 184 43.83 -18.72 5.60
CA ILE A 184 42.62 -19.55 5.62
C ILE A 184 41.43 -18.62 5.85
N VAL A 185 40.39 -18.70 5.01
CA VAL A 185 39.16 -17.92 5.21
C VAL A 185 37.99 -18.84 5.46
N ALA A 186 37.22 -18.55 6.51
CA ALA A 186 35.96 -19.21 6.81
C ALA A 186 34.81 -18.23 6.59
N CYS A 187 33.96 -18.48 5.59
CA CYS A 187 32.75 -17.71 5.32
C CYS A 187 31.57 -18.35 6.03
N LEU A 188 31.01 -17.66 7.03
CA LEU A 188 29.88 -18.13 7.82
C LEU A 188 28.55 -17.72 7.17
N ASP A 189 27.58 -18.61 7.23
CA ASP A 189 26.17 -18.33 6.99
C ASP A 189 25.42 -18.38 8.32
N TYR A 190 24.42 -17.51 8.52
CA TYR A 190 23.72 -17.35 9.81
C TYR A 190 22.21 -17.21 9.61
N ARG A 191 21.49 -17.41 10.73
CA ARG A 191 20.05 -17.23 10.84
C ARG A 191 19.66 -16.88 12.27
#